data_AF-A0A4W6EN55-F1
#
_entry.id   AF-A0A4W6EN55-F1
#
_cell.length_a   1.000
_cell.length_b   1.000
_cell.length_c   1.000
_cell.angle_alpha   90.00
_cell.angle_beta   90.00
_cell.angle_gamma   90.00
#
_symmetry.space_group_name_H-M   'P 1'
#
loop_
_entity.id
_entity.type
_entity.pdbx_description
1 polymer ?
#
loop_
_entity_poly.entity_id
_entity_poly.type
_entity_poly.pdbx_seq_one_letter_code
_entity_poly.pdbx_strand_id
1 'polypeptide(L)'
;MGHVTRKERYDVCVCVCVCVNPSLFLLCILLLVKNGFVSLLSERMRQLQELRKQLLKEICASNKEAFSGGKHSLEDISAKNLKNLIVDDTHGIIYCYIPKVACTNWKRVMFVLNQNEPYHDPMSISADMVHSANKLTLLNSFPRTEMKARLRHYTKFLFVRDPFVRLISAYRDKFQRYNKYFYVKFARDILRLFRRMLNSCWRS
;
A
#
# COMPACT_ATOMS: atom_id res chain seq x y z
N MET A 1 33.33 -29.46 0.33
CA MET A 1 32.48 -28.80 1.34
C MET A 1 31.64 -27.74 0.63
N GLY A 2 30.43 -28.09 0.21
CA GLY A 2 29.52 -27.15 -0.48
C GLY A 2 28.69 -26.38 0.55
N HIS A 3 28.95 -25.08 0.70
CA HIS A 3 28.15 -24.19 1.52
C HIS A 3 26.80 -23.92 0.84
N VAL A 4 25.75 -24.56 1.34
CA VAL A 4 24.35 -24.23 1.03
C VAL A 4 24.02 -22.89 1.71
N THR A 5 24.04 -21.79 0.96
CA THR A 5 23.60 -20.48 1.46
C THR A 5 22.07 -20.43 1.49
N ARG A 6 21.52 -20.38 2.70
CA ARG A 6 20.09 -20.29 3.02
C ARG A 6 19.51 -18.99 2.46
N LYS A 7 18.60 -19.10 1.50
CA LYS A 7 17.94 -17.97 0.81
C LYS A 7 16.88 -17.34 1.73
N GLU A 8 17.11 -16.11 2.18
CA GLU A 8 16.20 -15.35 3.07
C GLU A 8 14.95 -14.88 2.30
N ARG A 9 13.77 -15.23 2.80
CA ARG A 9 12.45 -14.87 2.26
C ARG A 9 11.93 -13.66 3.04
N TYR A 10 11.67 -12.55 2.34
CA TYR A 10 11.13 -11.33 2.94
C TYR A 10 9.60 -11.33 2.76
N ASP A 11 8.86 -11.71 3.79
CA ASP A 11 7.40 -11.74 3.75
C ASP A 11 6.81 -10.35 4.07
N VAL A 12 5.89 -9.88 3.24
CA VAL A 12 5.10 -8.65 3.47
C VAL A 12 3.73 -9.05 4.00
N CYS A 13 3.36 -8.54 5.17
CA CYS A 13 2.09 -8.86 5.80
C CYS A 13 0.98 -7.96 5.23
N VAL A 14 0.02 -8.55 4.51
CA VAL A 14 -1.15 -7.84 3.96
C VAL A 14 -2.27 -7.84 5.01
N CYS A 15 -2.68 -6.67 5.47
CA CYS A 15 -3.85 -6.48 6.32
C CYS A 15 -4.93 -5.72 5.52
N VAL A 16 -6.20 -6.10 5.64
CA VAL A 16 -7.33 -5.44 4.95
C VAL A 16 -8.25 -4.83 6.00
N CYS A 17 -8.37 -3.51 5.98
CA CYS A 17 -9.31 -2.76 6.81
C CYS A 17 -10.41 -2.17 5.91
N VAL A 18 -11.67 -2.46 6.22
CA VAL A 18 -12.85 -1.96 5.51
C VAL A 18 -13.16 -0.55 6.02
N CYS A 19 -13.18 0.44 5.13
CA CYS A 19 -13.56 1.83 5.46
C CYS A 19 -15.03 2.06 5.05
N VAL A 20 -15.92 2.35 6.01
CA VAL A 20 -17.28 2.87 5.76
C VAL A 20 -17.45 4.19 6.55
N ASN A 21 -18.16 5.15 5.94
CA ASN A 21 -18.35 6.55 6.33
C ASN A 21 -18.64 6.81 7.83
N PRO A 22 -18.07 7.87 8.45
CA PRO A 22 -18.22 8.16 9.88
C PRO A 22 -19.62 8.66 10.29
N SER A 23 -20.39 9.28 9.39
CA SER A 23 -21.72 9.84 9.73
C SER A 23 -22.86 8.81 9.75
N LEU A 24 -22.64 7.61 9.21
CA LEU A 24 -23.61 6.49 9.27
C LEU A 24 -23.19 5.43 10.32
N PHE A 25 -22.05 5.63 10.97
CA PHE A 25 -21.35 4.63 11.78
C PHE A 25 -22.05 4.34 13.11
N LEU A 26 -22.57 5.37 13.79
CA LEU A 26 -23.16 5.20 15.11
C LEU A 26 -24.52 4.45 15.08
N LEU A 27 -25.34 4.71 14.06
CA LEU A 27 -26.64 4.07 13.91
C LEU A 27 -26.52 2.63 13.38
N CYS A 28 -25.55 2.36 12.50
CA CYS A 28 -25.29 1.01 12.00
C CYS A 28 -24.64 0.13 13.08
N ILE A 29 -23.70 0.64 13.90
CA ILE A 29 -23.06 -0.17 14.94
C ILE A 29 -24.05 -0.59 16.03
N LEU A 30 -24.94 0.29 16.47
CA LEU A 30 -25.94 -0.06 17.48
C LEU A 30 -26.97 -1.11 16.99
N LEU A 31 -27.26 -1.14 15.69
CA LEU A 31 -28.13 -2.14 15.09
C LEU A 31 -27.39 -3.43 14.66
N LEU A 32 -26.10 -3.36 14.32
CA LEU A 32 -25.28 -4.50 13.86
C LEU A 32 -24.60 -5.27 15.00
N VAL A 33 -24.31 -4.64 16.14
CA VAL A 33 -23.71 -5.29 17.32
C VAL A 33 -24.72 -6.23 18.01
N LYS A 34 -26.03 -5.91 17.99
CA LYS A 34 -27.05 -6.77 18.60
C LYS A 34 -27.31 -8.09 17.86
N ASN A 35 -26.91 -8.23 16.60
CA ASN A 35 -27.25 -9.38 15.74
C ASN A 35 -26.07 -10.28 15.33
N GLY A 36 -24.89 -10.18 15.97
CA GLY A 36 -23.77 -11.12 15.71
C GLY A 36 -23.17 -11.08 14.28
N PHE A 37 -23.56 -10.10 13.46
CA PHE A 37 -23.16 -10.01 12.06
C PHE A 37 -21.70 -9.55 11.88
N VAL A 38 -21.18 -8.73 12.79
CA VAL A 38 -19.82 -8.18 12.73
C VAL A 38 -18.75 -9.26 12.94
N SER A 39 -18.97 -10.23 13.83
CA SER A 39 -18.03 -11.34 14.07
C SER A 39 -17.97 -12.29 12.88
N LEU A 40 -19.12 -12.67 12.31
CA LEU A 40 -19.20 -13.51 11.11
C LEU A 40 -18.54 -12.85 9.88
N LEU A 41 -18.75 -11.54 9.70
CA LEU A 41 -18.10 -10.79 8.63
C LEU A 41 -16.58 -10.73 8.82
N SER A 42 -16.10 -10.58 10.05
CA SER A 42 -14.67 -10.57 10.36
C SER A 42 -13.99 -11.91 10.08
N GLU A 43 -14.67 -13.03 10.36
CA GLU A 43 -14.17 -14.37 10.11
C GLU A 43 -14.10 -14.66 8.60
N ARG A 44 -15.17 -14.34 7.87
CA ARG A 44 -15.19 -14.44 6.40
C ARG A 44 -14.10 -13.60 5.75
N MET A 45 -13.83 -12.41 6.27
CA MET A 45 -12.75 -11.55 5.80
C MET A 45 -11.36 -12.17 6.06
N ARG A 46 -11.15 -12.80 7.22
CA ARG A 46 -9.90 -13.52 7.54
C ARG A 46 -9.68 -14.68 6.59
N GLN A 47 -10.69 -15.52 6.38
CA GLN A 47 -10.64 -16.65 5.45
C GLN A 47 -10.30 -16.20 4.03
N LEU A 48 -10.94 -15.13 3.55
CA LEU A 48 -10.65 -14.56 2.23
C LEU A 48 -9.21 -14.02 2.14
N GLN A 49 -8.68 -13.41 3.20
CA GLN A 49 -7.27 -13.00 3.21
C GLN A 49 -6.33 -14.20 3.16
N GLU A 50 -6.64 -15.28 3.87
CA GLU A 50 -5.80 -16.46 3.88
C GLU A 50 -5.76 -17.14 2.50
N LEU A 51 -6.92 -17.26 1.84
CA LEU A 51 -7.00 -17.73 0.45
C LEU A 51 -6.15 -16.88 -0.50
N ARG A 52 -6.21 -15.54 -0.38
CA ARG A 52 -5.39 -14.64 -1.19
C ARG A 52 -3.90 -14.82 -0.94
N LYS A 53 -3.50 -15.02 0.31
CA LYS A 53 -2.09 -15.28 0.67
C LYS A 53 -1.61 -16.62 0.12
N GLN A 54 -2.45 -17.66 0.18
CA GLN A 54 -2.16 -18.97 -0.37
C GLN A 54 -1.98 -18.89 -1.89
N LEU A 55 -2.93 -18.28 -2.60
CA LEU A 55 -2.83 -18.05 -4.04
C LEU A 55 -1.57 -17.27 -4.41
N LEU A 56 -1.23 -16.21 -3.66
CA LEU A 56 -0.02 -15.44 -3.90
C LEU A 56 1.24 -16.30 -3.74
N LYS A 57 1.32 -17.11 -2.68
CA LYS A 57 2.45 -18.04 -2.45
C LYS A 57 2.58 -19.03 -3.61
N GLU A 58 1.46 -19.56 -4.08
CA GLU A 58 1.40 -20.50 -5.20
C GLU A 58 1.88 -19.86 -6.51
N ILE A 59 1.32 -18.71 -6.89
CA ILE A 59 1.71 -17.96 -8.10
C ILE A 59 3.20 -17.56 -8.02
N CYS A 60 3.68 -17.07 -6.88
CA CYS A 60 5.08 -16.72 -6.72
C CYS A 60 6.01 -17.93 -6.77
N ALA A 61 5.53 -19.12 -6.37
CA ALA A 61 6.31 -20.36 -6.46
C ALA A 61 6.35 -20.92 -7.88
N SER A 62 5.24 -20.83 -8.62
CA SER A 62 5.11 -21.36 -9.99
C SER A 62 5.76 -20.45 -11.04
N ASN A 63 5.58 -19.14 -10.93
CA ASN A 63 6.10 -18.15 -11.86
C ASN A 63 7.43 -17.55 -11.40
N LYS A 64 8.34 -18.41 -10.89
CA LYS A 64 9.67 -17.94 -10.48
C LYS A 64 10.35 -17.19 -11.62
N GLU A 65 10.31 -17.66 -12.86
CA GLU A 65 10.97 -16.98 -14.00
C GLU A 65 10.29 -15.65 -14.38
N ALA A 66 8.95 -15.58 -14.43
CA ALA A 66 8.23 -14.36 -14.78
C ALA A 66 8.35 -13.24 -13.71
N PHE A 67 8.59 -13.62 -12.45
CA PHE A 67 8.90 -12.68 -11.35
C PHE A 67 10.41 -12.60 -11.02
N SER A 68 11.25 -13.48 -11.60
CA SER A 68 12.73 -13.49 -11.49
C SER A 68 13.42 -12.96 -12.75
N GLY A 69 12.69 -12.25 -13.62
CA GLY A 69 13.29 -11.35 -14.63
C GLY A 69 14.30 -10.35 -14.05
N GLY A 70 14.41 -10.27 -12.72
CA GLY A 70 15.71 -10.26 -12.05
C GLY A 70 15.58 -10.95 -10.69
N LYS A 71 16.48 -11.88 -10.36
CA LYS A 71 16.86 -12.11 -8.97
C LYS A 71 17.50 -10.82 -8.47
N HIS A 72 16.71 -9.78 -8.24
CA HIS A 72 17.21 -8.54 -7.69
C HIS A 72 17.62 -8.86 -6.25
N SER A 73 18.92 -9.04 -6.03
CA SER A 73 19.47 -8.89 -4.69
C SER A 73 19.00 -7.54 -4.16
N LEU A 74 18.93 -7.37 -2.84
CA LEU A 74 18.69 -6.04 -2.27
C LEU A 74 19.69 -5.00 -2.83
N GLU A 75 20.85 -5.47 -3.27
CA GLU A 75 21.90 -4.70 -3.94
C GLU A 75 21.41 -4.09 -5.28
N ASP A 76 20.56 -4.79 -6.02
CA ASP A 76 20.01 -4.38 -7.31
C ASP A 76 18.77 -3.48 -7.19
N ILE A 77 18.17 -3.40 -5.99
CA ILE A 77 16.98 -2.59 -5.78
C ILE A 77 17.39 -1.12 -5.72
N SER A 78 17.12 -0.39 -6.80
CA SER A 78 17.35 1.05 -6.88
C SER A 78 16.61 1.80 -5.76
N ALA A 79 17.25 2.79 -5.13
CA ALA A 79 16.65 3.66 -4.13
C ALA A 79 15.35 4.34 -4.62
N LYS A 80 15.18 4.49 -5.94
CA LYS A 80 13.94 4.99 -6.57
C LYS A 80 12.74 4.06 -6.33
N ASN A 81 12.96 2.76 -6.21
CA ASN A 81 11.93 1.75 -5.97
C ASN A 81 11.47 1.71 -4.50
N LEU A 82 12.26 2.30 -3.59
CA LEU A 82 12.04 2.26 -2.15
C LEU A 82 11.42 3.56 -1.60
N LYS A 83 11.10 4.52 -2.47
CA LYS A 83 10.46 5.81 -2.12
C LYS A 83 9.05 5.69 -1.52
N ASN A 84 8.47 4.49 -1.58
CA ASN A 84 7.12 4.23 -1.07
C ASN A 84 7.12 3.60 0.32
N LEU A 85 8.29 3.41 0.93
CA LEU A 85 8.45 2.76 2.23
C LEU A 85 8.68 3.82 3.30
N ILE A 86 7.69 3.99 4.16
CA ILE A 86 7.77 4.82 5.36
C ILE A 86 8.25 3.94 6.50
N VAL A 87 9.23 4.44 7.25
CA VAL A 87 9.88 3.73 8.33
C VAL A 87 9.52 4.38 9.66
N ASP A 88 9.26 3.54 10.66
CA ASP A 88 9.17 3.91 12.05
C ASP A 88 10.13 3.01 12.84
N ASP A 89 11.23 3.60 13.28
CA ASP A 89 12.32 2.90 13.97
C ASP A 89 11.93 2.54 15.41
N THR A 90 11.08 3.35 16.05
CA THR A 90 10.62 3.14 17.43
C THR A 90 9.84 1.83 17.56
N HIS A 91 8.96 1.55 16.60
CA HIS A 91 8.13 0.36 16.59
C HIS A 91 8.68 -0.77 15.70
N GLY A 92 9.75 -0.52 14.95
CA GLY A 92 10.34 -1.51 14.05
C GLY A 92 9.39 -1.91 12.91
N ILE A 93 8.69 -0.95 12.32
CA ILE A 93 7.70 -1.19 11.26
C ILE A 93 8.02 -0.43 9.97
N ILE A 94 7.65 -1.03 8.84
CA ILE A 94 7.74 -0.42 7.50
C ILE A 94 6.36 -0.46 6.85
N TYR A 95 5.83 0.73 6.56
CA TYR A 95 4.60 0.89 5.79
C TYR A 95 4.91 1.16 4.33
N CYS A 96 4.53 0.23 3.44
CA CYS A 96 4.56 0.46 2.00
C CYS A 96 3.27 1.15 1.57
N TYR A 97 3.34 2.46 1.34
CA TYR A 97 2.16 3.21 0.94
C TYR A 97 1.83 2.95 -0.53
N ILE A 98 0.55 2.68 -0.76
CA ILE A 98 -0.04 2.55 -2.09
C ILE A 98 -1.07 3.68 -2.24
N PRO A 99 -1.10 4.43 -3.35
CA PRO A 99 -2.11 5.47 -3.52
C PRO A 99 -3.54 4.89 -3.47
N LYS A 100 -4.48 5.66 -2.90
CA LYS A 100 -5.94 5.37 -2.92
C LYS A 100 -6.38 4.09 -2.18
N VAL A 101 -5.55 3.58 -1.27
CA VAL A 101 -5.86 2.51 -0.31
C VAL A 101 -5.87 3.03 1.14
N ALA A 102 -6.51 4.18 1.37
CA ALA A 102 -6.46 4.90 2.65
C ALA A 102 -5.05 5.39 3.08
N CYS A 103 -4.17 5.67 2.10
CA CYS A 103 -2.79 6.09 2.37
C CYS A 103 -2.68 7.37 3.22
N THR A 104 -3.59 8.35 3.08
CA THR A 104 -3.58 9.55 3.93
C THR A 104 -3.77 9.21 5.40
N ASN A 105 -4.70 8.30 5.72
CA ASN A 105 -4.96 7.91 7.11
C ASN A 105 -3.77 7.15 7.69
N TRP A 106 -3.21 6.19 6.97
CA TRP A 106 -2.03 5.47 7.44
C TRP A 106 -0.81 6.39 7.59
N LYS A 107 -0.64 7.38 6.72
CA LYS A 107 0.41 8.39 6.91
C LYS A 107 0.21 9.22 8.19
N ARG A 108 -1.03 9.57 8.55
CA ARG A 108 -1.34 10.22 9.83
C ARG A 108 -0.99 9.33 11.01
N VAL A 109 -1.36 8.05 10.95
CA VAL A 109 -1.00 7.06 11.98
C VAL A 109 0.52 6.95 12.12
N MET A 110 1.26 6.76 11.02
CA MET A 110 2.72 6.71 11.05
C MET A 110 3.35 8.00 11.60
N PHE A 111 2.74 9.16 11.32
CA PHE A 111 3.21 10.43 11.86
C PHE A 111 3.00 10.54 13.37
N VAL A 112 1.84 10.11 13.88
CA VAL A 112 1.54 10.08 15.33
C VAL A 112 2.43 9.08 16.06
N LEU A 113 2.62 7.89 15.50
CA LEU A 113 3.47 6.86 16.10
C LEU A 113 4.93 7.31 16.23
N ASN A 114 5.39 8.17 15.32
CA ASN A 114 6.73 8.75 15.39
C ASN A 114 6.85 9.92 16.41
N GLN A 115 5.79 10.23 17.16
CA GLN A 115 5.81 11.20 18.26
C GLN A 115 5.83 10.49 19.60
N ASN A 116 6.21 11.22 20.65
CA ASN A 116 6.20 10.70 22.02
C ASN A 116 4.76 10.65 22.56
N GLU A 117 4.55 9.75 23.51
CA GLU A 117 3.28 9.67 24.23
C GLU A 117 3.01 10.94 25.07
N PRO A 118 1.74 11.35 25.22
CA PRO A 118 0.53 10.70 24.70
C PRO A 118 0.29 10.98 23.21
N TYR A 119 -0.15 9.94 22.49
CA TYR A 119 -0.45 10.05 21.06
C TYR A 119 -1.67 10.95 20.78
N HIS A 120 -1.51 11.91 19.89
CA HIS A 120 -2.62 12.74 19.41
C HIS A 120 -3.55 11.98 18.46
N ASP A 121 -4.81 12.41 18.37
CA ASP A 121 -5.76 11.86 17.40
C ASP A 121 -5.25 12.03 15.95
N PRO A 122 -5.03 10.94 15.19
CA PRO A 122 -4.58 11.02 13.80
C PRO A 122 -5.49 11.86 12.91
N MET A 123 -6.78 11.96 13.22
CA MET A 123 -7.75 12.73 12.42
C MET A 123 -7.59 14.24 12.57
N SER A 124 -6.98 14.71 13.66
CA SER A 124 -6.65 16.12 13.89
C SER A 124 -5.54 16.63 12.95
N ILE A 125 -4.75 15.74 12.36
CA ILE A 125 -3.63 16.09 11.47
C ILE A 125 -4.15 16.37 10.06
N SER A 126 -3.78 17.50 9.47
CA SER A 126 -4.19 17.84 8.10
C SER A 126 -3.59 16.88 7.05
N ALA A 127 -4.34 16.62 5.98
CA ALA A 127 -3.87 15.76 4.89
C ALA A 127 -2.62 16.33 4.21
N ASP A 128 -2.59 17.64 3.98
CA ASP A 128 -1.48 18.32 3.29
C ASP A 128 -0.18 18.23 4.08
N MET A 129 -0.27 18.26 5.41
CA MET A 129 0.89 18.09 6.28
C MET A 129 1.55 16.72 6.07
N VAL A 130 0.78 15.63 6.10
CA VAL A 130 1.35 14.28 5.95
C VAL A 130 1.76 13.92 4.52
N HIS A 131 1.31 14.70 3.53
CA HIS A 131 1.78 14.59 2.15
C HIS A 131 2.99 15.47 1.84
N SER A 132 3.35 16.39 2.75
CA SER A 132 4.52 17.25 2.60
C SER A 132 5.82 16.43 2.69
N ALA A 133 6.84 16.87 1.96
CA ALA A 133 8.16 16.28 2.04
C ALA A 133 8.72 16.38 3.47
N ASN A 134 9.53 15.40 3.87
CA ASN A 134 10.28 15.39 5.13
C ASN A 134 9.45 15.31 6.43
N LYS A 135 8.14 15.03 6.36
CA LYS A 135 7.32 14.76 7.56
C LYS A 135 7.34 13.31 8.00
N LEU A 136 7.70 12.40 7.10
CA LEU A 136 7.78 10.97 7.35
C LEU A 136 9.15 10.48 6.90
N THR A 137 9.75 9.63 7.73
CA THR A 137 11.04 9.01 7.44
C THR A 137 10.85 7.96 6.35
N LEU A 138 11.62 8.08 5.26
CA LEU A 138 11.55 7.15 4.14
C LEU A 138 12.72 6.18 4.18
N LEU A 139 12.51 4.93 3.78
CA LEU A 139 13.59 3.95 3.80
C LEU A 139 14.77 4.38 2.91
N ASN A 140 14.51 5.06 1.80
CA ASN A 140 15.53 5.50 0.86
C ASN A 140 16.37 6.69 1.34
N SER A 141 16.09 7.29 2.51
CA SER A 141 16.96 8.31 3.11
C SER A 141 18.10 7.73 3.92
N PHE A 142 18.09 6.43 4.20
CA PHE A 142 19.13 5.74 4.99
C PHE A 142 20.25 5.19 4.10
N PRO A 143 21.46 4.97 4.66
CA PRO A 143 22.51 4.24 3.96
C PRO A 143 22.12 2.78 3.71
N ARG A 144 22.68 2.17 2.68
CA ARG A 144 22.28 0.82 2.21
C ARG A 144 22.35 -0.27 3.28
N THR A 145 23.35 -0.22 4.14
CA THR A 145 23.54 -1.17 5.25
C THR A 145 22.36 -1.15 6.22
N GLU A 146 21.94 0.06 6.59
CA GLU A 146 20.80 0.34 7.45
C GLU A 146 19.46 -0.01 6.80
N MET A 147 19.32 0.26 5.50
CA MET A 147 18.14 -0.17 4.74
C MET A 147 17.98 -1.68 4.78
N LYS A 148 19.08 -2.42 4.62
CA LYS A 148 19.10 -3.89 4.68
C LYS A 148 18.74 -4.42 6.05
N ALA A 149 19.27 -3.81 7.11
CA ALA A 149 18.92 -4.17 8.48
C ALA A 149 17.42 -4.02 8.73
N ARG A 150 16.84 -2.86 8.38
CA ARG A 150 15.40 -2.61 8.53
C ARG A 150 14.56 -3.55 7.68
N LEU A 151 14.93 -3.77 6.42
CA LEU A 151 14.24 -4.73 5.55
C LEU A 151 14.36 -6.19 6.02
N ARG A 152 15.32 -6.52 6.87
CA ARG A 152 15.40 -7.84 7.51
C ARG A 152 14.52 -7.90 8.76
N HIS A 153 14.73 -6.97 9.67
CA HIS A 153 14.21 -7.08 11.04
C HIS A 153 12.84 -6.45 11.24
N TYR A 154 12.43 -5.48 10.43
CA TYR A 154 11.18 -4.76 10.68
C TYR A 154 9.98 -5.51 10.10
N THR A 155 8.83 -5.29 10.72
CA THR A 155 7.55 -5.78 10.22
C THR A 155 7.11 -4.92 9.05
N LYS A 156 6.95 -5.52 7.86
CA LYS A 156 6.48 -4.81 6.67
C LYS A 156 5.01 -5.07 6.46
N PHE A 157 4.25 -4.01 6.23
CA PHE A 157 2.85 -4.13 5.91
C PHE A 157 2.42 -3.16 4.82
N LEU A 158 1.34 -3.54 4.15
CA LEU A 158 0.67 -2.71 3.17
C LEU A 158 -0.82 -2.99 3.17
N PHE A 159 -1.57 -2.02 2.66
CA PHE A 159 -3.00 -2.15 2.44
C PHE A 159 -3.27 -2.27 0.95
N VAL A 160 -4.11 -3.22 0.58
CA VAL A 160 -4.61 -3.36 -0.79
C VAL A 160 -6.10 -3.10 -0.85
N ARG A 161 -6.56 -2.65 -2.00
CA ARG A 161 -7.96 -2.52 -2.35
C ARG A 161 -8.14 -3.12 -3.74
N ASP A 162 -9.38 -3.52 -4.04
CA ASP A 162 -9.75 -3.93 -5.39
C ASP A 162 -9.23 -2.93 -6.45
N PRO A 163 -8.57 -3.41 -7.52
CA PRO A 163 -7.92 -2.55 -8.49
C PRO A 163 -8.90 -1.60 -9.19
N PHE A 164 -10.12 -2.05 -9.51
CA PHE A 164 -11.13 -1.21 -10.16
C PHE A 164 -11.64 -0.14 -9.21
N VAL A 165 -11.91 -0.51 -7.95
CA VAL A 165 -12.35 0.48 -6.95
C VAL A 165 -11.26 1.53 -6.70
N ARG A 166 -10.00 1.11 -6.65
CA ARG A 166 -8.85 2.04 -6.52
C ARG A 166 -8.71 2.95 -7.74
N LEU A 167 -8.90 2.41 -8.95
CA LEU A 167 -8.85 3.16 -10.20
C LEU A 167 -9.97 4.21 -10.26
N ILE A 168 -11.21 3.82 -9.94
CA ILE A 168 -12.35 4.75 -9.89
C ILE A 168 -12.08 5.84 -8.83
N SER A 169 -11.55 5.48 -7.67
CA SER A 169 -11.17 6.46 -6.64
C SER A 169 -10.10 7.45 -7.13
N ALA A 170 -9.09 6.98 -7.88
CA ALA A 170 -8.08 7.83 -8.48
C ALA A 170 -8.68 8.78 -9.53
N TYR A 171 -9.57 8.26 -10.39
CA TYR A 171 -10.27 9.06 -11.39
C TYR A 171 -11.09 10.18 -10.75
N ARG A 172 -11.89 9.86 -9.74
CA ARG A 172 -12.73 10.83 -9.04
C ARG A 172 -11.91 11.91 -8.32
N ASP A 173 -10.78 11.51 -7.75
CA ASP A 173 -9.87 12.41 -7.05
C ASP A 173 -9.09 13.35 -8.00
N LYS A 174 -8.68 12.86 -9.18
CA LYS A 174 -7.74 13.59 -10.06
C LYS A 174 -8.36 14.17 -11.32
N PHE A 175 -9.48 13.63 -11.80
CA PHE A 175 -10.05 13.96 -13.12
C PHE A 175 -11.54 14.27 -13.11
N GLN A 176 -12.33 13.83 -12.11
CA GLN A 176 -13.77 14.16 -12.07
C GLN A 176 -14.01 15.68 -11.94
N ARG A 177 -13.12 16.39 -11.24
CA ARG A 177 -13.08 17.85 -11.26
C ARG A 177 -11.89 18.30 -12.10
N TYR A 178 -12.09 19.33 -12.91
CA TYR A 178 -11.03 19.86 -13.74
C TYR A 178 -9.87 20.34 -12.87
N ASN A 179 -8.69 19.79 -13.11
CA ASN A 179 -7.45 20.22 -12.49
C ASN A 179 -6.37 20.30 -13.58
N LYS A 180 -5.95 21.53 -13.89
CA LYS A 180 -5.00 21.82 -14.97
C LYS A 180 -3.70 21.03 -14.82
N TYR A 181 -3.17 20.90 -13.60
CA TYR A 181 -1.94 20.17 -13.33
C TYR A 181 -2.07 18.69 -13.71
N PHE A 182 -3.08 18.00 -13.19
CA PHE A 182 -3.26 16.57 -13.47
C PHE A 182 -3.62 16.31 -14.93
N TYR A 183 -4.38 17.23 -15.55
CA TYR A 183 -4.78 17.08 -16.94
C TYR A 183 -3.58 17.18 -17.89
N VAL A 184 -2.76 18.23 -17.74
CA VAL A 184 -1.59 18.43 -18.60
C VAL A 184 -0.55 17.33 -18.40
N LYS A 185 -0.33 16.93 -17.14
CA LYS A 185 0.74 15.97 -16.79
C LYS A 185 0.39 14.51 -17.04
N PHE A 186 -0.89 14.13 -16.92
CA PHE A 186 -1.29 12.72 -16.98
C PHE A 186 -2.41 12.45 -17.99
N ALA A 187 -3.48 13.25 -18.01
CA ALA A 187 -4.64 12.95 -18.86
C ALA A 187 -4.27 12.91 -20.34
N ARG A 188 -3.40 13.81 -20.80
CA ARG A 188 -2.93 13.83 -22.20
C ARG A 188 -2.27 12.52 -22.63
N ASP A 189 -1.41 11.96 -21.81
CA ASP A 189 -0.70 10.72 -22.15
C ASP A 189 -1.61 9.50 -22.05
N ILE A 190 -2.51 9.47 -21.07
CA ILE A 190 -3.55 8.45 -20.97
C ILE A 190 -4.42 8.44 -22.24
N LEU A 191 -4.92 9.61 -22.66
CA LEU A 191 -5.76 9.73 -23.87
C LEU A 191 -5.01 9.29 -25.14
N ARG A 192 -3.72 9.61 -25.25
CA ARG A 192 -2.88 9.15 -26.38
C ARG A 192 -2.76 7.64 -26.41
N LEU A 193 -2.52 7.00 -25.26
CA LEU A 193 -2.41 5.54 -25.15
C LEU A 193 -3.74 4.86 -25.52
N PHE A 194 -4.87 5.35 -24.99
CA PHE A 194 -6.19 4.83 -25.33
C PHE A 194 -6.51 4.99 -26.82
N ARG A 195 -6.20 6.15 -27.42
CA ARG A 195 -6.39 6.37 -28.86
C ARG A 195 -5.57 5.38 -29.68
N ARG A 196 -4.31 5.11 -29.31
CA ARG A 196 -3.48 4.11 -29.98
C ARG A 196 -4.09 2.71 -29.88
N MET A 197 -4.49 2.28 -28.68
CA MET A 197 -5.11 0.96 -28.46
C MET A 197 -6.37 0.77 -29.30
N LEU A 198 -7.25 1.77 -29.33
CA LEU A 198 -8.46 1.73 -30.15
C LEU A 198 -8.09 1.63 -31.64
N ASN A 199 -7.17 2.46 -32.13
CA ASN A 199 -6.76 2.42 -33.53
C ASN A 199 -6.11 1.08 -33.95
N SER A 200 -5.40 0.40 -33.05
CA SER A 200 -4.87 -0.96 -33.30
C SER A 200 -5.94 -2.04 -33.27
N CYS A 201 -6.98 -1.89 -32.45
CA CYS A 201 -8.11 -2.82 -32.39
C CYS A 201 -9.04 -2.71 -33.61
N TRP A 202 -9.10 -1.53 -34.26
CA TRP A 202 -9.86 -1.28 -35.49
C TRP A 202 -9.10 -1.61 -36.79
N ARG A 203 -7.82 -2.02 -36.69
CA ARG A 203 -6.96 -2.41 -37.83
C ARG A 203 -6.69 -3.93 -37.90
N SER A 204 -7.28 -4.71 -36.99
CA SER A 204 -7.26 -6.17 -36.98
C SER A 204 -8.64 -6.68 -37.38
#